data_AF-A0AAV6J0Y1-F1
#
_entry.id   AF-A0AAV6J0Y1-F1
#
_cell.length_a   1.000
_cell.length_b   1.000
_cell.length_c   1.000
_cell.angle_alpha   90.00
_cell.angle_beta   90.00
_cell.angle_gamma   90.00
#
_symmetry.space_group_name_H-M   'P 1'
#
loop_
_entity.id
_entity.type
_entity.pdbx_description
1 polymer ?
#
loop_
_entity_poly.entity_id
_entity_poly.type
_entity_poly.pdbx_seq_one_letter_code
_entity_poly.pdbx_strand_id
1 'polypeptide(L)'
;MLKMATERDMGAEEWINYVVEKLKEWLIVIENFGESLIKKVEEYLSPEGRREQLKHWLIAAAIFIAGAVVLITCLRCCCRCCCRGRGRAPRMMRAPGRYPSLMPRDVFEGNPRSYFRNLRANTSIDELV
;
A
#
# COMPACT_ATOMS: atom_id res chain seq x y z
N MET A 1 15.77 1.34 22.79
CA MET A 1 14.49 1.67 23.46
C MET A 1 14.38 3.16 23.81
N LEU A 2 14.87 4.08 22.97
CA LEU A 2 14.95 5.53 23.29
C LEU A 2 14.28 6.44 22.25
N LYS A 3 13.50 5.86 21.31
CA LYS A 3 12.90 6.60 20.18
C LYS A 3 11.37 6.70 20.21
N MET A 4 10.70 6.18 21.24
CA MET A 4 9.23 6.10 21.28
C MET A 4 8.59 6.79 22.50
N ALA A 5 9.37 7.53 23.31
CA ALA A 5 8.87 8.15 24.54
C ALA A 5 8.57 9.66 24.42
N THR A 6 9.03 10.34 23.36
CA THR A 6 8.95 11.80 23.25
C THR A 6 7.68 12.32 22.57
N GLU A 7 6.75 11.45 22.16
CA GLU A 7 5.55 11.88 21.42
C GLU A 7 4.32 12.16 22.30
N ARG A 8 4.42 12.13 23.64
CA ARG A 8 3.21 12.18 24.47
C ARG A 8 3.01 13.33 25.46
N ASP A 9 3.93 14.27 25.65
CA ASP A 9 3.63 15.50 26.42
C ASP A 9 4.63 16.63 26.10
N MET A 10 4.73 17.04 24.84
CA MET A 10 5.26 18.37 24.50
C MET A 10 4.08 19.23 24.09
N GLY A 11 3.92 20.40 24.70
CA GLY A 11 2.79 21.29 24.43
C GLY A 11 2.68 21.58 22.93
N ALA A 12 1.47 21.63 22.38
CA ALA A 12 1.26 21.85 20.95
C ALA A 12 2.00 23.10 20.44
N GLU A 13 2.11 24.13 21.28
CA GLU A 13 2.87 25.36 21.00
C GLU A 13 4.38 25.11 20.89
N GLU A 14 4.94 24.26 21.75
CA GLU A 14 6.36 23.91 21.78
C GLU A 14 6.74 23.04 20.55
N TRP A 15 5.86 22.12 20.16
CA TRP A 15 6.03 21.32 18.94
C TRP A 15 5.95 22.17 17.68
N ILE A 16 4.99 23.11 17.59
CA ILE A 16 4.87 24.04 16.47
C ILE A 16 6.13 24.89 16.35
N ASN A 17 6.65 25.42 17.47
CA ASN A 17 7.87 26.20 17.47
C ASN A 17 9.09 25.38 17.00
N TYR A 18 9.23 24.14 17.46
CA TYR A 18 10.30 23.24 17.01
C TYR A 18 10.22 22.94 15.50
N VAL A 19 9.01 22.68 14.98
CA VAL A 19 8.79 22.45 13.55
C VAL A 19 9.12 23.70 12.73
N VAL A 20 8.71 24.88 13.20
CA VAL A 20 9.00 26.17 12.54
C VAL A 20 10.50 26.46 12.53
N GLU A 21 11.21 26.22 13.62
CA GLU A 21 12.67 26.38 13.68
C GLU A 21 13.39 25.44 12.71
N LYS A 22 12.98 24.17 12.67
CA LYS A 22 13.51 23.22 11.69
C LYS A 22 13.21 23.68 10.27
N LEU A 23 12.00 24.11 9.97
CA LEU A 23 11.65 24.63 8.64
C LEU A 23 12.52 25.82 8.24
N LYS A 24 12.86 26.73 9.16
CA LYS A 24 13.79 27.85 8.88
C LYS A 24 15.18 27.36 8.51
N GLU A 25 15.73 26.39 9.25
CA GLU A 25 17.03 25.79 8.91
C GLU A 25 17.02 25.15 7.51
N TRP A 26 15.96 24.39 7.20
CA TRP A 26 15.80 23.76 5.88
C TRP A 26 15.59 24.78 4.76
N LEU A 27 14.88 25.87 5.02
CA LEU A 27 14.65 26.95 4.05
C LEU A 27 15.98 27.55 3.60
N ILE A 28 16.89 27.84 4.52
CA ILE A 28 18.22 28.39 4.22
C ILE A 28 19.04 27.41 3.37
N VAL A 29 18.97 26.12 3.66
CA VAL A 29 19.67 25.10 2.87
C VAL A 29 19.08 25.01 1.46
N ILE A 30 17.75 25.08 1.33
CA ILE A 30 17.05 25.05 0.04
C ILE A 30 17.31 26.32 -0.76
N GLU A 31 17.40 27.49 -0.12
CA GLU A 31 17.68 28.77 -0.77
C GLU A 31 19.11 28.79 -1.32
N ASN A 32 20.11 28.39 -0.53
CA ASN A 32 21.49 28.25 -0.99
C ASN A 32 21.64 27.21 -2.11
N PHE A 33 20.93 26.09 -2.00
CA PHE A 33 20.93 25.05 -3.03
C PHE A 33 20.19 25.52 -4.29
N GLY A 34 19.10 26.26 -4.11
CA GLY A 34 18.29 26.89 -5.14
C GLY A 34 19.10 27.90 -5.94
N GLU A 35 19.85 28.78 -5.28
CA GLU A 35 20.77 29.71 -5.95
C GLU A 35 21.87 28.98 -6.72
N SER A 36 22.45 27.93 -6.15
CA SER A 36 23.44 27.11 -6.86
C SER A 36 22.82 26.40 -8.08
N LEU A 37 21.58 25.94 -7.97
CA LEU A 37 20.85 25.34 -9.08
C LEU A 37 20.49 26.39 -10.10
N ILE A 38 19.98 27.56 -9.73
CA ILE A 38 19.63 28.66 -10.65
C ILE A 38 20.88 29.09 -11.41
N LYS A 39 22.02 29.25 -10.76
CA LYS A 39 23.28 29.62 -11.41
C LYS A 39 23.76 28.56 -12.39
N LYS A 40 23.70 27.27 -12.02
CA LYS A 40 24.04 26.16 -12.93
C LYS A 40 23.03 26.02 -14.06
N VAL A 41 21.75 26.18 -13.75
CA VAL A 41 20.64 26.15 -14.69
C VAL A 41 20.87 27.27 -15.69
N GLU A 42 21.17 28.50 -15.25
CA GLU A 42 21.48 29.67 -16.08
C GLU A 42 22.79 29.50 -16.89
N GLU A 43 23.81 28.85 -16.35
CA GLU A 43 25.06 28.50 -17.06
C GLU A 43 24.83 27.44 -18.14
N TYR A 44 24.00 26.42 -17.87
CA TYR A 44 23.56 25.44 -18.87
C TYR A 44 22.49 25.99 -19.81
N LEU A 45 21.76 27.03 -19.42
CA LEU A 45 20.66 27.65 -20.16
C LEU A 45 21.14 28.94 -20.82
N SER A 46 21.83 28.78 -21.94
CA SER A 46 22.09 29.87 -22.88
C SER A 46 20.81 30.69 -23.14
N PRO A 47 20.80 32.02 -22.89
CA PRO A 47 19.57 32.80 -22.73
C PRO A 47 18.77 33.01 -24.02
N GLU A 48 19.33 32.74 -25.19
CA GLU A 48 18.81 33.27 -26.46
C GLU A 48 17.99 32.27 -27.30
N GLY A 49 17.90 30.98 -26.93
CA GLY A 49 17.18 29.94 -27.71
C GLY A 49 16.00 29.24 -27.03
N ARG A 50 15.61 29.66 -25.82
CA ARG A 50 14.95 28.79 -24.82
C ARG A 50 13.46 28.51 -24.95
N ARG A 51 12.65 29.38 -25.57
CA ARG A 51 11.19 29.23 -25.43
C ARG A 51 10.64 28.01 -26.14
N GLU A 52 11.28 27.58 -27.24
CA GLU A 52 10.79 26.46 -28.04
C GLU A 52 11.37 25.13 -27.59
N GLN A 53 12.65 25.10 -27.21
CA GLN A 53 13.28 23.89 -26.70
C GLN A 53 12.77 23.54 -25.29
N LEU A 54 12.57 24.52 -24.40
CA LEU A 54 12.00 24.25 -23.07
C LEU A 54 10.59 23.69 -23.14
N LYS A 55 9.77 24.14 -24.09
CA LYS A 55 8.43 23.55 -24.30
C LYS A 55 8.54 22.08 -24.64
N HIS A 56 9.43 21.70 -25.56
CA HIS A 56 9.62 20.30 -25.94
C HIS A 56 10.16 19.44 -24.78
N TRP A 57 11.13 19.94 -24.02
CA TRP A 57 11.67 19.24 -22.86
C TRP A 57 10.67 19.14 -21.70
N LEU A 58 9.89 20.19 -21.45
CA LEU A 58 8.82 20.17 -20.43
C LEU A 58 7.67 19.26 -20.84
N ILE A 59 7.30 19.23 -22.12
CA ILE A 59 6.30 18.30 -22.64
C ILE A 59 6.82 16.86 -22.51
N ALA A 60 8.08 16.59 -22.88
CA ALA A 60 8.68 15.27 -22.73
C ALA A 60 8.75 14.85 -21.25
N ALA A 61 9.20 15.73 -20.35
CA ALA A 61 9.24 15.48 -18.92
C ALA A 61 7.83 15.25 -18.35
N ALA A 62 6.85 16.07 -18.74
CA ALA A 62 5.45 15.91 -18.33
C ALA A 62 4.85 14.59 -18.80
N ILE A 63 5.15 14.14 -20.02
CA ILE A 63 4.73 12.82 -20.54
C ILE A 63 5.38 11.70 -19.73
N PHE A 64 6.68 11.80 -19.42
CA PHE A 64 7.37 10.82 -18.57
C PHE A 64 6.76 10.74 -17.18
N ILE A 65 6.49 11.89 -16.55
CA ILE A 65 5.87 11.98 -15.24
C ILE A 65 4.44 11.43 -15.28
N ALA A 66 3.65 11.81 -16.29
CA ALA A 66 2.29 11.30 -16.47
C ALA A 66 2.27 9.78 -16.67
N GLY A 67 3.16 9.24 -17.51
CA GLY A 67 3.32 7.80 -17.71
C GLY A 67 3.70 7.07 -16.43
N ALA A 68 4.64 7.61 -15.64
CA ALA A 68 5.02 7.06 -14.35
C ALA A 68 3.84 7.07 -13.35
N VAL A 69 3.08 8.16 -13.28
CA VAL A 69 1.90 8.28 -12.41
C VAL A 69 0.82 7.27 -12.81
N VAL A 70 0.53 7.13 -14.10
CA VAL A 70 -0.43 6.15 -14.62
C VAL A 70 0.03 4.72 -14.30
N LEU A 71 1.32 4.42 -14.52
CA LEU A 71 1.89 3.11 -14.21
C LEU A 71 1.79 2.78 -12.71
N ILE A 72 2.16 3.73 -11.84
CA ILE A 72 2.06 3.58 -10.38
C ILE A 72 0.60 3.39 -9.96
N THR A 73 -0.32 4.17 -10.53
CA THR A 73 -1.75 4.08 -10.22
C THR A 73 -2.32 2.75 -10.69
N CYS A 74 -1.94 2.30 -11.89
CA CYS A 74 -2.32 1.00 -12.44
C CYS A 74 -1.78 -0.14 -11.57
N LEU A 75 -0.50 -0.08 -11.15
CA LEU A 75 0.08 -1.06 -10.24
C LEU A 75 -0.64 -1.07 -8.89
N ARG A 76 -0.98 0.09 -8.31
CA ARG A 76 -1.75 0.15 -7.05
C ARG A 76 -3.16 -0.38 -7.21
N CYS A 77 -3.85 -0.09 -8.33
CA CYS A 77 -5.18 -0.60 -8.62
C CYS A 77 -5.15 -2.13 -8.87
N CYS A 78 -4.21 -2.62 -9.67
CA CYS A 78 -4.03 -4.04 -9.94
C CYS A 78 -3.61 -4.81 -8.67
N CYS A 79 -2.74 -4.27 -7.83
CA CYS A 79 -2.43 -4.89 -6.54
C CYS A 79 -3.62 -4.84 -5.56
N ARG A 80 -4.45 -3.80 -5.57
CA ARG A 80 -5.60 -3.69 -4.66
C ARG A 80 -6.82 -4.49 -5.13
N CYS A 81 -7.00 -4.68 -6.43
CA CYS A 81 -8.08 -5.44 -7.05
C CYS A 81 -7.72 -6.93 -7.26
N CYS A 82 -6.51 -7.25 -7.70
CA CYS A 82 -6.09 -8.64 -7.97
C CYS A 82 -5.53 -9.35 -6.73
N CYS A 83 -4.96 -8.64 -5.75
CA CYS A 83 -4.48 -9.29 -4.51
C CYS A 83 -5.56 -9.45 -3.43
N ARG A 84 -6.74 -8.85 -3.59
CA ARG A 84 -7.92 -9.16 -2.72
C ARG A 84 -8.64 -10.45 -3.10
N GLY A 85 -8.31 -11.05 -4.26
CA GLY A 85 -8.93 -12.27 -4.77
C GLY A 85 -8.10 -13.54 -4.62
N ARG A 86 -7.04 -13.55 -3.81
CA ARG A 86 -6.27 -14.77 -3.51
C ARG A 86 -6.63 -15.34 -2.14
N GLY A 87 -7.92 -15.38 -1.83
CA GLY A 87 -8.42 -16.46 -0.99
C GLY A 87 -8.09 -17.74 -1.75
N ARG A 88 -7.07 -18.49 -1.30
CA ARG A 88 -6.87 -19.87 -1.76
C ARG A 88 -8.26 -20.49 -1.75
N ALA A 89 -8.77 -20.91 -2.91
CA ALA A 89 -9.99 -21.68 -2.96
C ALA A 89 -9.86 -22.76 -1.87
N PRO A 90 -10.77 -22.79 -0.87
CA PRO A 90 -10.60 -23.63 0.29
C PRO A 90 -10.38 -25.05 -0.21
N ARG A 91 -9.28 -25.68 0.23
CA ARG A 91 -8.93 -27.02 -0.24
C ARG A 91 -10.08 -27.95 0.14
N MET A 92 -10.80 -28.44 -0.85
CA MET A 92 -11.89 -29.37 -0.62
C MET A 92 -11.32 -30.75 -0.25
N MET A 93 -12.03 -31.49 0.59
CA MET A 93 -11.74 -32.88 0.89
C MET A 93 -13.04 -33.69 1.01
N ARG A 94 -12.94 -35.00 0.87
CA ARG A 94 -14.08 -35.90 1.09
C ARG A 94 -14.48 -35.85 2.57
N ALA A 95 -15.78 -35.69 2.81
CA ALA A 95 -16.34 -35.61 4.15
C ALA A 95 -16.29 -36.99 4.82
N PRO A 96 -15.55 -37.18 5.93
CA PRO A 96 -15.49 -38.48 6.61
C PRO A 96 -16.88 -38.90 7.11
N GLY A 97 -17.35 -40.08 6.73
CA GLY A 97 -18.67 -40.59 7.13
C GLY A 97 -19.88 -39.98 6.40
N ARG A 98 -19.67 -39.14 5.37
CA ARG A 98 -20.73 -38.66 4.45
C ARG A 98 -20.30 -38.86 3.00
N TYR A 99 -20.65 -40.02 2.43
CA TYR A 99 -20.45 -40.27 1.01
C TYR A 99 -21.72 -39.87 0.23
N PRO A 100 -21.63 -39.14 -0.90
CA PRO A 100 -20.44 -38.67 -1.63
C PRO A 100 -20.05 -37.20 -1.38
N SER A 101 -20.38 -36.61 -0.23
CA SER A 101 -20.24 -35.17 0.01
C SER A 101 -18.77 -34.70 0.14
N LEU A 102 -18.50 -33.49 -0.38
CA LEU A 102 -17.23 -32.77 -0.21
C LEU A 102 -17.39 -31.64 0.80
N MET A 103 -16.33 -31.32 1.53
CA MET A 103 -16.31 -30.18 2.44
C MET A 103 -14.96 -29.45 2.45
N PRO A 104 -14.95 -28.16 2.84
CA PRO A 104 -13.72 -27.40 3.05
C PRO A 104 -12.85 -28.04 4.14
N ARG A 105 -11.56 -28.25 3.86
CA ARG A 105 -10.60 -28.87 4.78
C ARG A 105 -10.31 -28.00 6.00
N ASP A 106 -10.25 -26.69 5.81
CA ASP A 106 -10.03 -25.69 6.86
C ASP A 106 -11.12 -25.73 7.93
N VAL A 107 -12.38 -25.90 7.51
CA VAL A 107 -13.52 -26.04 8.42
C VAL A 107 -13.40 -27.30 9.29
N PHE A 108 -12.90 -28.40 8.72
CA PHE A 108 -12.66 -29.64 9.47
C PHE A 108 -11.51 -29.50 10.47
N GLU A 109 -10.37 -29.00 10.01
CA GLU A 109 -9.15 -28.88 10.81
C GLU A 109 -9.35 -27.87 11.96
N GLY A 110 -10.12 -26.81 11.75
CA GLY A 110 -10.45 -25.82 12.78
C GLY A 110 -11.33 -26.36 13.91
N ASN A 111 -12.25 -27.30 13.62
CA ASN A 111 -13.08 -27.92 14.65
C ASN A 111 -13.60 -29.31 14.24
N PRO A 112 -12.83 -30.39 14.45
CA PRO A 112 -13.27 -31.73 14.07
C PRO A 112 -14.40 -32.25 14.96
N ARG A 113 -14.49 -31.80 16.22
CA ARG A 113 -15.51 -32.25 17.18
C ARG A 113 -16.92 -31.84 16.75
N SER A 114 -17.09 -30.61 16.27
CA SER A 114 -18.40 -30.13 15.81
C SER A 114 -18.89 -30.92 14.60
N TYR A 115 -17.99 -31.26 13.68
CA TYR A 115 -18.31 -32.07 12.51
C TYR A 115 -18.87 -33.45 12.91
N PHE A 116 -18.17 -34.20 13.77
CA PHE A 116 -18.64 -35.53 14.20
C PHE A 116 -19.89 -35.47 15.09
N ARG A 117 -20.08 -34.41 15.88
CA ARG A 117 -21.32 -34.21 16.63
C ARG A 117 -22.52 -34.05 15.69
N ASN A 118 -22.39 -33.22 14.66
CA ASN A 118 -23.42 -33.05 13.64
C ASN A 118 -23.64 -34.32 12.82
N LEU A 119 -22.58 -35.11 12.61
CA LEU A 119 -22.69 -36.40 11.94
C LEU A 119 -23.62 -37.34 12.72
N ARG A 120 -23.37 -37.53 14.02
CA ARG A 120 -24.19 -38.41 14.87
C ARG A 120 -25.62 -37.94 15.03
N ALA A 121 -25.82 -36.63 15.18
CA ALA A 121 -27.16 -36.06 15.30
C ALA A 121 -28.02 -36.30 14.05
N ASN A 122 -27.41 -36.30 12.87
CA ASN A 122 -28.12 -36.57 11.62
C ASN A 122 -28.28 -38.06 11.35
N THR A 123 -27.31 -38.91 11.72
CA THR A 123 -27.45 -40.37 11.60
C THR A 123 -28.66 -40.91 12.37
N SER A 124 -28.93 -40.40 13.58
CA SER A 124 -30.13 -40.81 14.33
C SER A 124 -31.46 -40.38 13.70
N ILE A 125 -31.44 -39.35 12.84
CA ILE A 125 -32.63 -38.89 12.11
C ILE A 125 -32.87 -39.76 10.88
N ASP A 126 -31.80 -40.15 10.17
CA ASP A 126 -31.87 -41.02 8.99
C ASP A 126 -32.24 -42.49 9.35
N GLU A 127 -32.01 -42.94 10.60
CA GLU A 127 -32.50 -44.24 11.10
C GLU A 127 -33.99 -44.23 11.52
N LEU A 128 -34.62 -43.06 11.60
CA LEU A 128 -36.03 -42.88 11.96
C LEU A 128 -36.95 -42.64 10.74
N VAL A 129 -36.41 -42.69 9.52
CA VAL A 129 -37.12 -42.57 8.23
C VAL A 129 -36.94 -43.86 7.44
#